data_AF-A0A158R0S4-F1
#
_entry.id   AF-A0A158R0S4-F1
#
_cell.length_a   1.000
_cell.length_b   1.000
_cell.length_c   1.000
_cell.angle_alpha   90.00
_cell.angle_beta   90.00
_cell.angle_gamma   90.00
#
_symmetry.space_group_name_H-M   'P 1'
#
loop_
_entity.id
_entity.type
_entity.pdbx_description
1 polymer ?
#
loop_
_entity_poly.entity_id
_entity_poly.type
_entity_poly.pdbx_seq_one_letter_code
_entity_poly.pdbx_strand_id
1 'polypeptide(L)'
;MAYVPSSDVPSAFLISSDADAVLLDLLGTFILLDGGAEKVLFTKHVRQIDANVISAPTRAALTNAVELNPNKDSVVPLVGNIPTVKSAGADGSVASLLKRIEQNSEGRPLITNTRFNAKFEPIVISKSLRTGRLELIVLAGEPKEVEALQRAVENGDEQTIEKVASNNGTISVLVWFPARPSDPIKRILHTGTAPLGRIITALERAKALPFLHSPVVSAANAYKEVAPPPKTSVRNSASSRPVPVPASKTNSAATKPLATKRPSAPNSAQPTPARTLTSTTTKTTSTNARPPLARPNAVTSASNRTRPATATTTTKNGLNNNNKVGAARKPVNEAPIQKTTV
;
A
#
# COMPACT_ATOMS: atom_id res chain seq x y z
N MET A 1 -2.27 27.44 -3.83
CA MET A 1 -1.72 26.10 -4.11
C MET A 1 -2.59 25.10 -3.36
N ALA A 2 -3.35 24.27 -4.05
CA ALA A 2 -4.21 23.28 -3.40
C ALA A 2 -3.36 22.07 -3.03
N TYR A 3 -3.29 21.73 -1.75
CA TYR A 3 -2.61 20.51 -1.31
C TYR A 3 -3.64 19.40 -1.11
N VAL A 4 -3.26 18.16 -1.39
CA VAL A 4 -4.02 16.99 -0.93
C VAL A 4 -3.90 16.97 0.59
N PRO A 5 -4.97 17.27 1.36
CA PRO A 5 -4.90 17.21 2.80
C PRO A 5 -4.80 15.75 3.23
N SER A 6 -4.11 15.49 4.34
CA SER A 6 -4.24 14.18 4.98
C SER A 6 -5.68 13.99 5.42
N SER A 7 -6.21 12.81 5.15
CA SER A 7 -7.54 12.37 5.47
C SER A 7 -7.53 11.60 6.78
N ASP A 8 -8.56 11.83 7.60
CA ASP A 8 -8.80 11.05 8.83
C ASP A 8 -9.30 9.62 8.53
N VAL A 9 -9.59 9.33 7.26
CA VAL A 9 -9.94 8.01 6.75
C VAL A 9 -9.02 7.62 5.60
N PRO A 10 -8.60 6.34 5.50
CA PRO A 10 -7.87 5.85 4.34
C PRO A 10 -8.55 6.25 3.03
N SER A 11 -7.78 6.81 2.10
CA SER A 11 -8.29 7.32 0.83
C SER A 11 -7.38 6.92 -0.32
N ALA A 12 -7.95 6.81 -1.52
CA ALA A 12 -7.21 6.61 -2.76
C ALA A 12 -7.58 7.72 -3.75
N PHE A 13 -6.57 8.29 -4.39
CA PHE A 13 -6.73 9.33 -5.40
C PHE A 13 -6.17 8.80 -6.71
N LEU A 14 -7.00 8.79 -7.75
CA LEU A 14 -6.54 8.56 -9.11
C LEU A 14 -5.89 9.85 -9.57
N ILE A 15 -4.59 9.81 -9.86
CA ILE A 15 -3.81 11.01 -10.20
C ILE A 15 -3.44 11.07 -11.69
N SER A 16 -3.76 10.03 -12.46
CA SER A 16 -3.57 9.98 -13.91
C SER A 16 -4.88 9.68 -14.65
N SER A 17 -4.96 10.11 -15.91
CA SER A 17 -6.12 9.97 -16.80
C SER A 17 -6.42 8.51 -17.17
N ASP A 18 -5.37 7.68 -17.21
CA ASP A 18 -5.40 6.23 -17.48
C ASP A 18 -5.67 5.38 -16.24
N ALA A 19 -5.76 5.99 -15.04
CA ALA A 19 -5.86 5.31 -13.75
C ALA A 19 -4.67 4.36 -13.42
N ASP A 20 -3.55 4.49 -14.12
CA ASP A 20 -2.31 3.74 -13.88
C ASP A 20 -1.40 4.37 -12.80
N ALA A 21 -1.87 5.44 -12.15
CA ALA A 21 -1.24 6.04 -10.98
C ALA A 21 -2.28 6.28 -9.88
N VAL A 22 -2.04 5.67 -8.71
CA VAL A 22 -2.92 5.82 -7.54
C VAL A 22 -2.12 6.32 -6.35
N LEU A 23 -2.51 7.46 -5.80
CA LEU A 23 -1.99 7.94 -4.53
C LEU A 23 -2.88 7.45 -3.39
N LEU A 24 -2.34 6.60 -2.52
CA LEU A 24 -2.97 6.18 -1.28
C LEU A 24 -2.60 7.16 -0.16
N ASP A 25 -3.60 7.54 0.63
CA ASP A 25 -3.42 8.19 1.93
C ASP A 25 -3.90 7.23 3.01
N LEU A 26 -2.97 6.68 3.78
CA LEU A 26 -3.22 5.77 4.90
C LEU A 26 -2.95 6.51 6.21
N LEU A 27 -3.79 7.50 6.50
CA LEU A 27 -3.73 8.33 7.72
C LEU A 27 -2.40 9.09 7.84
N GLY A 28 -2.00 9.74 6.74
CA GLY A 28 -0.77 10.52 6.65
C GLY A 28 0.45 9.72 6.25
N THR A 29 0.32 8.42 5.97
CA THR A 29 1.29 7.68 5.15
C THR A 29 0.84 7.73 3.69
N PHE A 30 1.60 8.39 2.83
CA PHE A 30 1.29 8.54 1.42
C PHE A 30 2.09 7.56 0.56
N ILE A 31 1.38 6.70 -0.17
CA ILE A 31 1.99 5.70 -1.04
C ILE A 31 1.55 5.96 -2.46
N LEU A 32 2.51 6.10 -3.37
CA LEU A 32 2.21 6.09 -4.79
C LEU A 32 2.22 4.63 -5.27
N LEU A 33 1.17 4.20 -5.96
CA LEU A 33 1.14 2.95 -6.72
C LEU A 33 1.35 3.29 -8.18
N ASP A 34 2.39 2.73 -8.78
CA ASP A 34 2.81 2.96 -10.16
C ASP A 34 2.94 4.47 -10.51
N GLY A 35 3.10 4.78 -11.79
CA GLY A 35 3.53 6.10 -12.24
C GLY A 35 2.55 6.82 -13.16
N GLY A 36 1.66 6.11 -13.86
CA GLY A 36 0.82 6.70 -14.92
C GLY A 36 1.60 7.10 -16.19
N ALA A 37 0.95 7.03 -17.35
CA ALA A 37 1.60 7.33 -18.64
C ALA A 37 1.96 8.81 -18.81
N GLU A 38 1.20 9.70 -18.18
CA GLU A 38 1.40 11.14 -18.27
C GLU A 38 2.25 11.67 -17.11
N LYS A 39 3.10 12.65 -17.40
CA LYS A 39 3.80 13.38 -16.36
C LYS A 39 2.81 14.29 -15.62
N VAL A 40 2.60 14.02 -14.33
CA VAL A 40 1.66 14.77 -13.50
C VAL A 40 2.44 15.61 -12.49
N LEU A 41 2.06 16.88 -12.33
CA LEU A 41 2.69 17.79 -11.35
C LEU A 41 2.17 17.60 -9.92
N PHE A 42 1.61 16.44 -9.60
CA PHE A 42 1.01 16.16 -8.28
C PHE A 42 2.04 16.24 -7.15
N THR A 43 3.32 16.03 -7.43
CA THR A 43 4.42 16.19 -6.46
C THR A 43 4.49 17.61 -5.87
N LYS A 44 3.93 18.62 -6.54
CA LYS A 44 3.80 19.98 -6.01
C LYS A 44 2.63 20.15 -5.04
N HIS A 45 1.69 19.21 -5.05
CA HIS A 45 0.41 19.25 -4.33
C HIS A 45 0.31 18.19 -3.24
N VAL A 46 1.29 17.29 -3.12
CA VAL A 46 1.41 16.30 -2.06
C VAL A 46 2.60 16.67 -1.18
N ARG A 47 2.39 16.70 0.15
CA ARG A 47 3.43 17.14 1.10
C ARG A 47 4.65 16.23 1.11
N GLN A 48 4.42 14.93 1.08
CA GLN A 48 5.43 13.88 1.14
C GLN A 48 4.86 12.61 0.55
N ILE A 49 5.71 11.82 -0.09
CA ILE A 49 5.40 10.45 -0.53
C ILE A 49 6.38 9.56 0.21
N ASP A 50 5.87 8.61 0.97
CA ASP A 50 6.67 7.73 1.83
C ASP A 50 7.26 6.55 1.07
N ALA A 51 6.59 6.09 0.01
CA ALA A 51 7.11 5.12 -0.92
C ALA A 51 6.37 5.17 -2.25
N ASN A 52 7.05 4.72 -3.30
CA ASN A 52 6.44 4.43 -4.60
C ASN A 52 6.52 2.93 -4.88
N VAL A 53 5.38 2.25 -4.93
CA VAL A 53 5.27 0.81 -5.16
C VAL A 53 5.02 0.55 -6.65
N ILE A 54 5.98 -0.12 -7.30
CA ILE A 54 5.94 -0.39 -8.73
C ILE A 54 5.60 -1.85 -9.00
N SER A 55 4.58 -2.08 -9.81
CA SER A 55 4.16 -3.42 -10.24
C SER A 55 5.14 -4.01 -11.27
N ALA A 56 5.58 -3.22 -12.25
CA ALA A 56 6.52 -3.63 -13.29
C ALA A 56 7.29 -2.43 -13.89
N PRO A 57 8.47 -2.63 -14.49
CA PRO A 57 9.25 -1.57 -15.13
C PRO A 57 8.68 -1.20 -16.51
N THR A 58 7.45 -0.67 -16.56
CA THR A 58 6.86 -0.12 -17.79
C THR A 58 7.13 1.37 -17.89
N ARG A 59 6.93 1.98 -19.07
CA ARG A 59 7.06 3.45 -19.18
C ARG A 59 6.06 4.13 -18.25
N ALA A 60 4.79 3.72 -18.31
CA ALA A 60 3.73 4.28 -17.47
C ALA A 60 4.08 4.15 -15.97
N ALA A 61 4.55 3.00 -15.51
CA ALA A 61 4.89 2.84 -14.09
C ALA A 61 6.06 3.73 -13.63
N LEU A 62 6.96 4.14 -14.53
CA LEU A 62 8.19 4.85 -14.17
C LEU A 62 8.15 6.35 -14.45
N THR A 63 7.25 6.85 -15.31
CA THR A 63 7.19 8.26 -15.74
C THR A 63 7.25 9.23 -14.56
N ASN A 64 6.34 9.08 -13.59
CA ASN A 64 6.32 9.94 -12.41
C ASN A 64 7.29 9.49 -11.31
N ALA A 65 7.76 8.24 -11.32
CA ALA A 65 8.76 7.75 -10.36
C ALA A 65 10.09 8.51 -10.48
N VAL A 66 10.50 8.86 -11.70
CA VAL A 66 11.67 9.70 -11.99
C VAL A 66 11.56 11.08 -11.32
N GLU A 67 10.35 11.62 -11.23
CA GLU A 67 10.07 12.98 -10.75
C GLU A 67 9.89 13.07 -9.23
N LEU A 68 9.89 11.93 -8.52
CA LEU A 68 9.80 11.89 -7.06
C LEU A 68 11.11 12.24 -6.37
N ASN A 69 12.24 12.03 -7.06
CA ASN A 69 13.58 12.24 -6.52
C ASN A 69 14.38 13.28 -7.33
N PRO A 70 13.87 14.49 -7.60
CA PRO A 70 14.58 15.47 -8.42
C PRO A 70 15.70 16.17 -7.65
N ASN A 71 15.65 16.15 -6.30
CA ASN A 71 16.56 16.88 -5.41
C ASN A 71 17.19 15.93 -4.39
N LYS A 72 18.44 16.20 -4.00
CA LYS A 72 19.28 15.33 -3.13
C LYS A 72 18.83 15.24 -1.66
N ASP A 73 17.88 16.08 -1.25
CA ASP A 73 17.54 16.28 0.15
C ASP A 73 16.55 15.24 0.70
N SER A 74 15.74 14.62 -0.18
CA SER A 74 14.81 13.56 0.18
C SER A 74 14.78 12.49 -0.91
N VAL A 75 14.77 11.23 -0.48
CA VAL A 75 14.68 10.08 -1.38
C VAL A 75 13.43 9.30 -1.03
N VAL A 76 12.45 9.31 -1.93
CA VAL A 76 11.26 8.48 -1.89
C VAL A 76 11.66 7.07 -2.32
N PRO A 77 11.59 6.05 -1.44
CA PRO A 77 11.97 4.68 -1.78
C PRO A 77 11.06 4.13 -2.89
N LEU A 78 11.69 3.49 -3.87
CA LEU A 78 11.03 2.72 -4.92
C LEU A 78 10.94 1.26 -4.45
N VAL A 79 9.74 0.73 -4.38
CA VAL A 79 9.45 -0.60 -3.83
C VAL A 79 8.89 -1.45 -4.95
N GLY A 80 9.64 -2.45 -5.41
CA GLY A 80 9.21 -3.28 -6.54
C GLY A 80 10.30 -4.23 -7.01
N ASN A 81 9.95 -5.17 -7.89
CA ASN A 81 10.94 -5.97 -8.62
C ASN A 81 11.45 -5.21 -9.83
N ILE A 82 12.20 -4.15 -9.57
CA ILE A 82 12.79 -3.30 -10.60
C ILE A 82 14.13 -3.89 -11.04
N PRO A 83 14.31 -4.25 -12.32
CA PRO A 83 15.58 -4.76 -12.80
C PRO A 83 16.64 -3.64 -12.84
N THR A 84 17.89 -3.99 -12.58
CA THR A 84 19.03 -3.11 -12.86
C THR A 84 19.37 -3.17 -14.34
N VAL A 85 19.57 -2.03 -14.97
CA VAL A 85 19.94 -1.96 -16.40
C VAL A 85 21.42 -1.64 -16.57
N LYS A 86 22.07 -2.22 -17.58
CA LYS A 86 23.50 -1.97 -17.84
C LYS A 86 23.76 -0.64 -18.55
N SER A 87 22.93 -0.30 -19.54
CA SER A 87 23.01 0.94 -20.31
C SER A 87 21.72 1.74 -20.20
N ALA A 88 21.77 3.04 -20.48
CA ALA A 88 20.61 3.93 -20.43
C ALA A 88 19.65 3.76 -21.62
N GLY A 89 19.98 2.94 -22.63
CA GLY A 89 19.17 2.86 -23.85
C GLY A 89 19.02 4.21 -24.56
N ALA A 90 17.97 4.34 -25.39
CA ALA A 90 17.61 5.58 -26.06
C ALA A 90 16.85 6.54 -25.11
N ASP A 91 16.87 7.84 -25.40
CA ASP A 91 16.16 8.85 -24.62
C ASP A 91 14.66 8.54 -24.54
N GLY A 92 14.11 8.58 -23.32
CA GLY A 92 12.70 8.27 -23.05
C GLY A 92 12.36 6.78 -23.04
N SER A 93 13.31 5.88 -23.30
CA SER A 93 13.13 4.44 -23.10
C SER A 93 13.00 4.08 -21.62
N VAL A 94 12.41 2.93 -21.32
CA VAL A 94 12.33 2.41 -19.94
C VAL A 94 13.72 2.30 -19.30
N ALA A 95 14.72 1.81 -20.03
CA ALA A 95 16.10 1.75 -19.55
C ALA A 95 16.65 3.13 -19.16
N SER A 96 16.31 4.18 -19.92
CA SER A 96 16.74 5.55 -19.62
C SER A 96 16.09 6.09 -18.35
N LEU A 97 14.80 5.78 -18.14
CA LEU A 97 14.07 6.16 -16.93
C LEU A 97 14.66 5.47 -15.70
N LEU A 98 14.96 4.16 -15.79
CA LEU A 98 15.61 3.41 -14.72
C LEU A 98 17.00 3.95 -14.40
N LYS A 99 17.82 4.27 -15.42
CA LYS A 99 19.12 4.90 -15.19
C LYS A 99 19.00 6.27 -14.53
N ARG A 100 17.98 7.06 -14.89
CA ARG A 100 17.75 8.35 -14.27
C ARG A 100 17.33 8.23 -12.80
N ILE A 101 16.48 7.25 -12.48
CA ILE A 101 16.11 6.87 -11.11
C ILE A 101 17.36 6.46 -10.30
N GLU A 102 18.23 5.61 -10.88
CA GLU A 102 19.50 5.22 -10.25
C GLU A 102 20.41 6.44 -10.01
N GLN A 103 20.58 7.32 -11.00
CA GLN A 103 21.41 8.54 -10.88
C GLN A 103 20.90 9.49 -9.81
N ASN A 104 19.58 9.72 -9.77
CA ASN A 104 18.95 10.59 -8.78
C ASN A 104 19.12 10.09 -7.33
N SER A 105 19.49 8.82 -7.13
CA SER A 105 19.66 8.23 -5.80
C SER A 105 21.04 8.42 -5.16
N GLU A 106 22.07 8.84 -5.92
CA GLU A 106 23.45 9.11 -5.46
C GLU A 106 24.04 8.08 -4.46
N GLY A 107 23.76 6.79 -4.64
CA GLY A 107 24.27 5.71 -3.78
C GLY A 107 23.47 5.47 -2.49
N ARG A 108 22.32 6.12 -2.32
CA ARG A 108 21.32 5.74 -1.29
C ARG A 108 20.50 4.56 -1.80
N PRO A 109 20.16 3.57 -0.95
CA PRO A 109 19.31 2.45 -1.37
C PRO A 109 17.91 2.97 -1.68
N LEU A 110 17.65 3.25 -2.95
CA LEU A 110 16.35 3.69 -3.45
C LEU A 110 15.42 2.51 -3.69
N ILE A 111 15.97 1.39 -4.19
CA ILE A 111 15.18 0.24 -4.62
C ILE A 111 15.13 -0.79 -3.48
N THR A 112 13.95 -0.91 -2.86
CA THR A 112 13.64 -2.05 -2.02
C THR A 112 13.18 -3.18 -2.93
N ASN A 113 14.07 -4.15 -3.17
CA ASN A 113 13.75 -5.33 -3.97
C ASN A 113 12.65 -6.15 -3.30
N THR A 114 11.49 -6.25 -3.95
CA THR A 114 10.32 -6.98 -3.44
C THR A 114 10.26 -8.39 -4.02
N ARG A 115 11.31 -9.18 -3.79
CA ARG A 115 11.35 -10.56 -4.32
C ARG A 115 10.30 -11.42 -3.64
N PHE A 116 9.61 -12.25 -4.41
CA PHE A 116 8.72 -13.26 -3.84
C PHE A 116 9.49 -14.18 -2.88
N ASN A 117 8.92 -14.39 -1.70
CA ASN A 117 9.37 -15.37 -0.72
C ASN A 117 8.20 -16.30 -0.39
N ALA A 118 8.40 -17.61 -0.48
CA ALA A 118 7.36 -18.61 -0.22
C ALA A 118 6.81 -18.58 1.22
N LYS A 119 7.55 -17.96 2.17
CA LYS A 119 7.10 -17.72 3.54
C LYS A 119 6.26 -16.45 3.69
N PHE A 120 6.10 -15.66 2.63
CA PHE A 120 5.37 -14.39 2.63
C PHE A 120 5.86 -13.41 3.71
N GLU A 121 7.18 -13.29 3.86
CA GLU A 121 7.77 -12.34 4.81
C GLU A 121 7.38 -10.90 4.43
N PRO A 122 6.79 -10.13 5.37
CA PRO A 122 6.31 -8.79 5.06
C PRO A 122 7.45 -7.78 4.96
N ILE A 123 7.35 -6.89 3.98
CA ILE A 123 8.21 -5.72 3.84
C ILE A 123 7.51 -4.55 4.52
N VAL A 124 8.09 -4.03 5.61
CA VAL A 124 7.51 -2.88 6.34
C VAL A 124 7.84 -1.60 5.58
N ILE A 125 6.83 -0.95 5.01
CA ILE A 125 6.98 0.34 4.31
C ILE A 125 6.95 1.50 5.31
N SER A 126 6.03 1.47 6.26
CA SER A 126 5.92 2.51 7.29
C SER A 126 5.52 1.91 8.63
N LYS A 127 5.95 2.54 9.73
CA LYS A 127 5.58 2.15 11.09
C LYS A 127 5.53 3.36 12.00
N SER A 128 4.39 3.52 12.66
CA SER A 128 4.07 4.62 13.56
C SER A 128 3.31 4.06 14.76
N LEU A 129 3.69 4.48 15.96
CA LEU A 129 2.95 4.13 17.18
C LEU A 129 1.59 4.82 17.26
N ARG A 130 1.40 5.91 16.50
CA ARG A 130 0.17 6.71 16.51
C ARG A 130 -0.86 6.19 15.52
N THR A 131 -0.43 5.91 14.30
CA THR A 131 -1.35 5.62 13.18
C THR A 131 -1.41 4.14 12.86
N GLY A 132 -0.28 3.43 12.94
CA GLY A 132 -0.20 2.02 12.61
C GLY A 132 1.04 1.70 11.79
N ARG A 133 1.00 0.59 11.06
CA ARG A 133 2.08 0.19 10.16
C ARG A 133 1.54 -0.33 8.84
N LEU A 134 2.27 -0.05 7.77
CA LEU A 134 2.01 -0.55 6.44
C LEU A 134 3.02 -1.65 6.11
N GLU A 135 2.49 -2.82 5.75
CA GLU A 135 3.27 -3.96 5.28
C GLU A 135 2.93 -4.24 3.81
N LEU A 136 3.93 -4.67 3.03
CA LEU A 136 3.77 -5.17 1.68
C LEU A 136 4.14 -6.66 1.66
N ILE A 137 3.24 -7.48 1.14
CA ILE A 137 3.44 -8.92 0.98
C ILE A 137 3.41 -9.26 -0.50
N VAL A 138 4.48 -9.84 -1.00
CA VAL A 138 4.64 -10.20 -2.43
C VAL A 138 4.02 -11.57 -2.67
N LEU A 139 3.08 -11.65 -3.61
CA LEU A 139 2.38 -12.88 -3.99
C LEU A 139 2.95 -13.52 -5.25
N ALA A 140 3.51 -12.72 -6.17
CA ALA A 140 4.20 -13.14 -7.38
C ALA A 140 5.30 -12.14 -7.73
N GLY A 141 6.34 -12.59 -8.43
CA GLY A 141 7.58 -11.82 -8.65
C GLY A 141 8.81 -12.67 -8.32
N GLU A 142 8.86 -13.90 -8.85
CA GLU A 142 9.98 -14.80 -8.64
C GLU A 142 11.25 -14.28 -9.36
N PRO A 143 12.47 -14.67 -8.92
CA PRO A 143 13.71 -14.22 -9.55
C PRO A 143 13.77 -14.40 -11.08
N LYS A 144 13.25 -15.54 -11.60
CA LYS A 144 13.15 -15.82 -13.03
C LYS A 144 12.29 -14.81 -13.81
N GLU A 145 11.31 -14.22 -13.14
CA GLU A 145 10.41 -13.23 -13.73
C GLU A 145 11.10 -11.87 -13.81
N VAL A 146 11.88 -11.53 -12.78
CA VAL A 146 12.75 -10.35 -12.79
C VAL A 146 13.81 -10.45 -13.89
N GLU A 147 14.38 -11.63 -14.10
CA GLU A 147 15.31 -11.88 -15.22
C GLU A 147 14.63 -11.70 -16.58
N ALA A 148 13.39 -12.16 -16.75
CA ALA A 148 12.62 -11.94 -17.97
C ALA A 148 12.36 -10.45 -18.21
N LEU A 149 11.97 -9.71 -17.17
CA LEU A 149 11.80 -8.25 -17.22
C LEU A 149 13.11 -7.55 -17.58
N GLN A 150 14.24 -7.93 -16.96
CA GLN A 150 15.54 -7.37 -17.27
C GLN A 150 15.90 -7.56 -18.75
N ARG A 151 15.71 -8.77 -19.30
CA ARG A 151 15.97 -9.05 -20.72
C ARG A 151 15.08 -8.24 -21.64
N ALA A 152 13.81 -8.06 -21.29
CA ALA A 152 12.88 -7.24 -22.06
C ALA A 152 13.26 -5.75 -22.02
N VAL A 153 13.68 -5.23 -20.87
CA VAL A 153 14.12 -3.83 -20.75
C VAL A 153 15.44 -3.58 -21.48
N GLU A 154 16.37 -4.55 -21.48
CA GLU A 154 17.68 -4.41 -22.14
C GLU A 154 17.60 -4.56 -23.67
N ASN A 155 16.67 -5.38 -24.20
CA ASN A 155 16.68 -5.79 -25.62
C ASN A 155 15.34 -5.59 -26.36
N GLY A 156 14.25 -5.38 -25.63
CA GLY A 156 12.90 -5.28 -26.18
C GLY A 156 12.51 -3.84 -26.52
N ASP A 157 11.52 -3.72 -27.40
CA ASP A 157 10.78 -2.48 -27.58
C ASP A 157 9.71 -2.30 -26.48
N GLU A 158 9.03 -1.15 -26.50
CA GLU A 158 8.01 -0.82 -25.51
C GLU A 158 6.87 -1.85 -25.47
N GLN A 159 6.43 -2.35 -26.62
CA GLN A 159 5.37 -3.38 -26.68
C GLN A 159 5.81 -4.71 -26.07
N THR A 160 7.06 -5.11 -26.31
CA THR A 160 7.65 -6.30 -25.70
C THR A 160 7.76 -6.15 -24.19
N ILE A 161 8.18 -4.97 -23.71
CA ILE A 161 8.27 -4.66 -22.28
C ILE A 161 6.89 -4.75 -21.64
N GLU A 162 5.85 -4.13 -22.21
CA GLU A 162 4.47 -4.21 -21.69
C GLU A 162 3.96 -5.65 -21.61
N LYS A 163 4.19 -6.45 -22.67
CA LYS A 163 3.78 -7.85 -22.70
C LYS A 163 4.52 -8.70 -21.67
N VAL A 164 5.81 -8.47 -21.45
CA VAL A 164 6.56 -9.19 -20.43
C VAL A 164 6.16 -8.71 -19.04
N ALA A 165 5.96 -7.40 -18.85
CA ALA A 165 5.44 -6.80 -17.62
C ALA A 165 4.10 -7.39 -17.19
N SER A 166 3.14 -7.57 -18.11
CA SER A 166 1.86 -8.19 -17.76
C SER A 166 2.00 -9.64 -17.28
N ASN A 167 2.97 -10.38 -17.80
CA ASN A 167 3.14 -11.81 -17.48
C ASN A 167 4.10 -12.07 -16.32
N ASN A 168 5.00 -11.13 -16.02
CA ASN A 168 6.12 -11.29 -15.08
C ASN A 168 6.18 -10.18 -14.02
N GLY A 169 5.24 -9.24 -14.04
CA GLY A 169 5.09 -8.19 -13.04
C GLY A 169 4.79 -8.73 -11.65
N THR A 170 5.04 -7.86 -10.67
CA THR A 170 4.82 -8.11 -9.25
C THR A 170 3.33 -8.06 -8.94
N ILE A 171 2.85 -9.07 -8.22
CA ILE A 171 1.52 -9.05 -7.61
C ILE A 171 1.75 -9.01 -6.12
N SER A 172 1.12 -8.05 -5.43
CA SER A 172 1.35 -7.82 -4.01
C SER A 172 0.08 -7.39 -3.28
N VAL A 173 0.09 -7.57 -1.97
CA VAL A 173 -0.95 -7.07 -1.07
C VAL A 173 -0.32 -6.10 -0.09
N LEU A 174 -0.79 -4.85 -0.10
CA LEU A 174 -0.50 -3.89 0.95
C LEU A 174 -1.48 -4.10 2.09
N VAL A 175 -0.98 -4.22 3.31
CA VAL A 175 -1.77 -4.44 4.52
C VAL A 175 -1.50 -3.31 5.50
N TRP A 176 -2.52 -2.50 5.74
CA TRP A 176 -2.50 -1.48 6.79
C TRP A 176 -2.98 -2.08 8.10
N PHE A 177 -2.07 -2.12 9.07
CA PHE A 177 -2.36 -2.48 10.44
C PHE A 177 -2.58 -1.21 11.26
N PRO A 178 -3.81 -0.90 11.69
CA PRO A 178 -4.04 0.24 12.57
C PRO A 178 -3.30 0.09 13.90
N ALA A 179 -2.97 1.21 14.54
CA ALA A 179 -2.30 1.21 15.85
C ALA A 179 -3.12 0.51 16.96
N ARG A 180 -4.46 0.58 16.88
CA ARG A 180 -5.36 -0.12 17.82
C ARG A 180 -5.54 -1.58 17.39
N PRO A 181 -5.20 -2.57 18.24
CA PRO A 181 -5.26 -3.99 17.87
C PRO A 181 -6.66 -4.51 17.54
N SER A 182 -7.71 -3.87 18.05
CA SER A 182 -9.12 -4.19 17.80
C SER A 182 -9.62 -3.74 16.43
N ASP A 183 -8.97 -2.73 15.84
CA ASP A 183 -9.45 -2.11 14.62
C ASP A 183 -9.19 -3.03 13.40
N PRO A 184 -10.07 -2.97 12.38
CA PRO A 184 -9.93 -3.80 11.20
C PRO A 184 -8.71 -3.36 10.38
N ILE A 185 -7.97 -4.34 9.88
CA ILE A 185 -6.93 -4.09 8.88
C ILE A 185 -7.55 -3.65 7.56
N LYS A 186 -6.81 -2.88 6.77
CA LYS A 186 -7.14 -2.60 5.37
C LYS A 186 -6.18 -3.34 4.46
N ARG A 187 -6.68 -3.85 3.33
CA ARG A 187 -5.93 -4.67 2.37
C ARG A 187 -6.14 -4.09 0.99
N ILE A 188 -5.05 -3.91 0.25
CA ILE A 188 -5.07 -3.39 -1.12
C ILE A 188 -4.29 -4.39 -1.97
N LEU A 189 -4.98 -4.99 -2.94
CA LEU A 189 -4.36 -5.87 -3.91
C LEU A 189 -3.83 -5.02 -5.07
N HIS A 190 -2.52 -5.02 -5.27
CA HIS A 190 -1.84 -4.32 -6.36
C HIS A 190 -1.26 -5.33 -7.33
N THR A 191 -1.81 -5.37 -8.54
CA THR A 191 -1.51 -6.40 -9.55
C THR A 191 -0.84 -5.86 -10.80
N GLY A 192 -0.77 -4.54 -10.95
CA GLY A 192 -0.46 -3.90 -12.23
C GLY A 192 -1.35 -4.45 -13.36
N THR A 193 -0.73 -4.73 -14.50
CA THR A 193 -1.37 -5.24 -15.71
C THR A 193 -1.48 -6.78 -15.75
N ALA A 194 -1.32 -7.47 -14.62
CA ALA A 194 -1.35 -8.92 -14.59
C ALA A 194 -2.69 -9.51 -15.08
N PRO A 195 -2.70 -10.55 -15.92
CA PRO A 195 -3.93 -11.19 -16.36
C PRO A 195 -4.61 -11.91 -15.21
N LEU A 196 -5.95 -11.97 -15.24
CA LEU A 196 -6.76 -12.54 -14.15
C LEU A 196 -6.32 -13.96 -13.73
N GLY A 197 -5.95 -14.83 -14.67
CA GLY A 197 -5.48 -16.18 -14.35
C GLY A 197 -4.19 -16.20 -13.50
N ARG A 198 -3.28 -15.25 -13.73
CA ARG A 198 -2.06 -15.07 -12.92
C ARG A 198 -2.41 -14.54 -11.53
N ILE A 199 -3.34 -13.59 -11.44
CA ILE A 199 -3.84 -13.04 -10.17
C ILE A 199 -4.45 -14.14 -9.31
N ILE A 200 -5.34 -14.96 -9.88
CA ILE A 200 -5.94 -16.10 -9.18
C ILE A 200 -4.86 -17.07 -8.69
N THR A 201 -3.90 -17.42 -9.54
CA THR A 201 -2.80 -18.32 -9.16
C THR A 201 -1.96 -17.76 -8.01
N ALA A 202 -1.69 -16.46 -7.99
CA ALA A 202 -0.96 -15.80 -6.91
C ALA A 202 -1.74 -15.81 -5.58
N LEU A 203 -3.05 -15.53 -5.62
CA LEU A 203 -3.93 -15.59 -4.45
C LEU A 203 -4.09 -17.02 -3.91
N GLU A 204 -4.15 -18.01 -4.79
CA GLU A 204 -4.20 -19.43 -4.43
C GLU A 204 -2.97 -19.88 -3.64
N ARG A 205 -1.78 -19.42 -4.04
CA ARG A 205 -0.53 -19.65 -3.27
C ARG A 205 -0.54 -18.94 -1.92
N ALA A 206 -1.24 -17.82 -1.83
CA ALA A 206 -1.34 -16.98 -0.64
C ALA A 206 -2.37 -17.46 0.40
N LYS A 207 -3.01 -18.62 0.19
CA LYS A 207 -3.93 -19.26 1.16
C LYS A 207 -3.31 -19.56 2.52
N ALA A 208 -1.99 -19.48 2.67
CA ALA A 208 -1.34 -19.56 3.96
C ALA A 208 -1.53 -18.29 4.82
N LEU A 209 -1.98 -17.16 4.23
CA LEU A 209 -2.16 -15.88 4.90
C LEU A 209 -3.57 -15.78 5.53
N PRO A 210 -3.73 -15.93 6.86
CA PRO A 210 -5.05 -16.07 7.47
C PRO A 210 -5.92 -14.84 7.29
N PHE A 211 -5.31 -13.66 7.27
CA PHE A 211 -6.04 -12.41 7.06
C PHE A 211 -6.72 -12.31 5.69
N LEU A 212 -6.39 -13.15 4.70
CA LEU A 212 -7.08 -13.18 3.41
C LEU A 212 -8.40 -13.96 3.45
N HIS A 213 -8.63 -14.78 4.48
CA HIS A 213 -9.76 -15.71 4.54
C HIS A 213 -11.08 -15.08 5.03
N SER A 214 -11.03 -13.85 5.54
CA SER A 214 -12.21 -13.12 6.02
C SER A 214 -12.28 -11.72 5.42
N PRO A 215 -13.49 -11.19 5.12
CA PRO A 215 -13.66 -9.82 4.65
C PRO A 215 -13.27 -8.77 5.71
N VAL A 216 -13.37 -9.11 7.00
CA VAL A 216 -13.00 -8.21 8.11
C VAL A 216 -12.14 -8.98 9.10
N VAL A 217 -10.95 -8.45 9.38
CA VAL A 217 -9.98 -9.04 10.31
C VAL A 217 -9.38 -7.94 11.15
N SER A 218 -9.35 -8.10 12.47
CA SER A 218 -8.69 -7.13 13.36
C SER A 218 -7.17 -7.28 13.30
N ALA A 219 -6.44 -6.21 13.60
CA ALA A 219 -4.98 -6.23 13.63
C ALA A 219 -4.41 -7.32 14.56
N ALA A 220 -5.05 -7.58 15.72
CA ALA A 220 -4.64 -8.61 16.67
C ALA A 220 -4.80 -10.06 16.16
N ASN A 221 -5.65 -10.26 15.14
CA ASN A 221 -6.02 -11.59 14.64
C ASN A 221 -5.55 -11.85 13.20
N ALA A 222 -4.87 -10.89 12.56
CA ALA A 222 -4.45 -11.01 11.16
C ALA A 222 -3.60 -12.25 10.84
N TYR A 223 -2.76 -12.66 11.78
CA TYR A 223 -1.88 -13.83 11.63
C TYR A 223 -2.38 -15.06 12.40
N LYS A 224 -3.59 -15.01 12.95
CA LYS A 224 -4.23 -16.15 13.62
C LYS A 224 -5.21 -16.78 12.64
N GLU A 225 -5.22 -18.10 12.59
CA GLU A 225 -6.23 -18.83 11.83
C GLU A 225 -7.60 -18.58 12.46
N VAL A 226 -8.42 -17.77 11.80
CA VAL A 226 -9.81 -17.56 12.18
C VAL A 226 -10.60 -18.71 11.56
N ALA A 227 -11.29 -19.50 12.40
CA ALA A 227 -12.13 -20.58 11.91
C ALA A 227 -13.10 -20.04 10.84
N PRO A 228 -13.28 -20.76 9.71
CA PRO A 228 -14.15 -20.29 8.64
C PRO A 228 -15.55 -20.01 9.18
N PRO A 229 -16.24 -18.96 8.69
CA PRO A 229 -17.58 -18.64 9.13
C PRO A 229 -18.48 -19.87 8.92
N PRO A 230 -19.36 -20.19 9.90
CA PRO A 230 -20.25 -21.33 9.76
C PRO A 230 -21.10 -21.13 8.50
N LYS A 231 -21.05 -22.11 7.59
CA LYS A 231 -21.90 -22.11 6.39
C LYS A 231 -23.35 -22.05 6.85
N THR A 232 -24.01 -20.92 6.66
CA THR A 232 -25.46 -20.81 6.83
C THR A 232 -26.10 -21.73 5.79
N SER A 233 -26.56 -22.88 6.26
CA SER A 233 -27.36 -23.80 5.45
C SER A 233 -28.62 -23.06 5.00
N VAL A 234 -28.65 -22.63 3.75
CA VAL A 234 -29.89 -22.25 3.08
C VAL A 234 -30.69 -23.54 2.95
N ARG A 235 -31.54 -23.81 3.93
CA ARG A 235 -32.51 -24.91 3.88
C ARG A 235 -33.55 -24.52 2.83
N ASN A 236 -33.36 -25.02 1.62
CA ASN A 236 -34.33 -25.00 0.54
C ASN A 236 -35.69 -25.53 1.07
N SER A 237 -36.67 -24.64 1.21
CA SER A 237 -38.07 -25.02 1.40
C SER A 237 -38.74 -25.13 0.04
N ALA A 238 -38.44 -26.21 -0.67
CA ALA A 238 -39.24 -26.67 -1.80
C ALA A 238 -39.89 -27.99 -1.41
N SER A 239 -41.14 -27.93 -0.94
CA SER A 239 -42.02 -29.10 -0.86
C SER A 239 -43.23 -28.84 -1.74
N SER A 240 -43.11 -29.21 -3.01
CA SER A 240 -44.23 -29.41 -3.91
C SER A 240 -44.59 -30.90 -3.89
N ARG A 241 -45.78 -31.25 -3.40
CA ARG A 241 -46.39 -32.57 -3.62
C ARG A 241 -47.76 -32.39 -4.30
N PRO A 242 -48.16 -33.26 -5.25
CA PRO A 242 -49.09 -32.92 -6.32
C PRO A 242 -50.57 -33.11 -5.97
N VAL A 243 -51.38 -32.42 -6.77
CA VAL A 243 -52.85 -32.42 -6.81
C VAL A 243 -53.40 -33.77 -7.33
N PRO A 244 -54.56 -34.21 -6.83
CA PRO A 244 -55.56 -34.83 -7.69
C PRO A 244 -56.93 -34.13 -7.57
N VAL A 245 -57.55 -33.81 -8.70
CA VAL A 245 -58.98 -33.49 -8.82
C VAL A 245 -59.67 -34.75 -9.40
N PRO A 246 -60.96 -35.06 -9.11
CA PRO A 246 -62.03 -34.35 -9.82
C PRO A 246 -63.40 -34.20 -9.10
N ALA A 247 -64.18 -33.25 -9.65
CA ALA A 247 -65.63 -33.25 -9.88
C ALA A 247 -66.65 -32.98 -8.74
N SER A 248 -67.17 -31.75 -8.80
CA SER A 248 -68.58 -31.43 -9.11
C SER A 248 -69.62 -31.25 -7.98
N LYS A 249 -70.31 -30.10 -8.12
CA LYS A 249 -71.72 -29.76 -7.86
C LYS A 249 -72.18 -29.31 -6.45
N THR A 250 -72.75 -28.08 -6.53
CA THR A 250 -74.01 -27.59 -5.96
C THR A 250 -74.11 -27.13 -4.50
N ASN A 251 -74.43 -25.84 -4.40
CA ASN A 251 -75.51 -25.22 -3.61
C ASN A 251 -75.35 -24.99 -2.09
N SER A 252 -75.46 -23.69 -1.77
CA SER A 252 -76.39 -23.08 -0.80
C SER A 252 -75.82 -22.41 0.46
N ALA A 253 -76.40 -21.21 0.69
CA ALA A 253 -76.51 -20.43 1.93
C ALA A 253 -75.24 -19.73 2.44
N ALA A 254 -75.16 -18.39 2.37
CA ALA A 254 -75.63 -17.43 3.41
C ALA A 254 -74.92 -17.66 4.75
N THR A 255 -74.07 -16.77 5.28
CA THR A 255 -74.41 -15.44 5.83
C THR A 255 -73.17 -14.56 6.08
N LYS A 256 -73.46 -13.26 6.26
CA LYS A 256 -72.65 -12.05 6.45
C LYS A 256 -71.52 -12.06 7.53
N PRO A 257 -70.65 -11.01 7.51
CA PRO A 257 -69.33 -10.94 8.16
C PRO A 257 -69.35 -10.23 9.52
N LEU A 258 -68.26 -10.33 10.29
CA LEU A 258 -67.94 -9.30 11.28
C LEU A 258 -66.43 -9.09 11.44
N ALA A 259 -66.07 -7.82 11.37
CA ALA A 259 -64.74 -7.26 11.49
C ALA A 259 -64.36 -6.95 12.95
N THR A 260 -63.11 -6.50 13.13
CA THR A 260 -62.57 -5.70 14.25
C THR A 260 -62.36 -6.47 15.58
N LYS A 261 -61.28 -6.32 16.35
CA LYS A 261 -60.50 -5.12 16.70
C LYS A 261 -59.20 -5.54 17.42
N ARG A 262 -58.12 -4.80 17.15
CA ARG A 262 -56.99 -4.53 18.07
C ARG A 262 -57.49 -3.58 19.18
N PRO A 263 -56.94 -3.62 20.41
CA PRO A 263 -56.16 -2.47 20.91
C PRO A 263 -55.04 -2.91 21.90
N SER A 264 -53.81 -2.39 21.79
CA SER A 264 -53.24 -1.21 22.50
C SER A 264 -52.46 -1.56 23.79
N ALA A 265 -51.20 -1.14 23.82
CA ALA A 265 -50.36 -1.03 25.01
C ALA A 265 -50.73 0.23 25.85
N PRO A 266 -50.22 0.34 27.08
CA PRO A 266 -49.81 1.64 27.60
C PRO A 266 -48.43 1.67 28.29
N ASN A 267 -47.84 2.87 28.22
CA ASN A 267 -46.65 3.39 28.90
C ASN A 267 -46.71 3.26 30.45
N SER A 268 -45.55 3.15 31.11
CA SER A 268 -44.85 4.30 31.74
C SER A 268 -43.83 3.89 32.82
N ALA A 269 -42.76 4.71 32.89
CA ALA A 269 -42.04 5.20 34.08
C ALA A 269 -41.19 4.26 34.98
N GLN A 270 -39.93 4.69 35.11
CA GLN A 270 -38.87 4.40 36.10
C GLN A 270 -39.34 4.65 37.55
N PRO A 271 -38.67 4.11 38.60
CA PRO A 271 -37.41 4.71 39.10
C PRO A 271 -36.35 3.73 39.69
N THR A 272 -35.12 4.23 39.81
CA THR A 272 -33.99 3.69 40.60
C THR A 272 -34.12 3.96 42.10
N PRO A 273 -33.36 3.23 42.94
CA PRO A 273 -32.54 3.91 43.96
C PRO A 273 -31.11 3.35 44.11
N ALA A 274 -30.31 4.04 44.92
CA ALA A 274 -28.84 4.08 44.94
C ALA A 274 -28.16 3.40 46.16
N ARG A 275 -26.81 3.30 46.07
CA ARG A 275 -25.77 3.32 47.14
C ARG A 275 -25.59 2.02 47.95
N THR A 276 -24.39 1.48 48.20
CA THR A 276 -23.41 1.94 49.23
C THR A 276 -22.03 1.27 49.08
N LEU A 277 -21.03 1.95 49.65
CA LEU A 277 -19.58 1.68 49.72
C LEU A 277 -19.17 0.49 50.62
N THR A 278 -18.01 -0.12 50.34
CA THR A 278 -16.97 -0.37 51.36
C THR A 278 -15.58 -0.60 50.76
N SER A 279 -14.60 -0.01 51.43
CA SER A 279 -13.15 -0.09 51.27
C SER A 279 -12.55 -1.20 52.13
N THR A 280 -11.45 -1.83 51.68
CA THR A 280 -10.44 -2.39 52.59
C THR A 280 -9.03 -2.21 52.02
N THR A 281 -8.22 -1.49 52.78
CA THR A 281 -6.78 -1.29 52.69
C THR A 281 -6.01 -2.44 53.36
N THR A 282 -4.82 -2.78 52.82
CA THR A 282 -3.61 -3.02 53.64
C THR A 282 -2.35 -2.64 52.85
N LYS A 283 -1.58 -1.72 53.45
CA LYS A 283 -0.13 -1.45 53.27
C LYS A 283 0.66 -2.68 53.78
N THR A 284 1.96 -2.91 53.48
CA THR A 284 3.12 -2.11 53.93
C THR A 284 4.46 -2.64 53.33
N THR A 285 5.32 -1.69 52.92
CA THR A 285 6.79 -1.53 53.20
C THR A 285 7.79 -2.65 52.82
N SER A 286 9.05 -2.42 52.41
CA SER A 286 9.91 -1.25 52.17
C SER A 286 11.32 -1.75 51.78
N THR A 287 12.18 -0.84 51.30
CA THR A 287 13.67 -0.82 51.41
C THR A 287 14.47 -1.86 50.61
N ASN A 288 15.65 -1.62 50.00
CA ASN A 288 16.60 -0.50 50.03
C ASN A 288 17.65 -0.64 48.89
N ALA A 289 18.27 0.49 48.54
CA ALA A 289 19.69 0.70 48.21
C ALA A 289 20.37 0.10 46.95
N ARG A 290 20.77 1.02 46.06
CA ARG A 290 22.02 1.06 45.26
C ARG A 290 23.20 1.37 46.23
N PRO A 291 24.53 1.13 46.00
CA PRO A 291 25.25 1.66 44.83
C PRO A 291 26.55 0.90 44.39
N PRO A 292 27.55 1.51 43.69
CA PRO A 292 28.12 1.02 42.42
C PRO A 292 29.62 0.65 42.56
N LEU A 293 30.34 0.36 41.46
CA LEU A 293 31.83 0.39 41.23
C LEU A 293 32.14 -0.65 40.12
N ALA A 294 33.12 -0.56 39.21
CA ALA A 294 34.09 0.45 38.83
C ALA A 294 34.63 0.07 37.43
N ARG A 295 35.17 1.06 36.72
CA ARG A 295 36.01 0.94 35.51
C ARG A 295 37.42 0.47 35.90
N PRO A 296 38.23 -0.03 34.96
CA PRO A 296 39.51 0.65 34.72
C PRO A 296 39.80 0.98 33.25
N ASN A 297 40.45 2.14 33.06
CA ASN A 297 41.29 2.53 31.91
C ASN A 297 42.59 1.68 31.93
N ALA A 298 43.53 1.64 30.99
CA ALA A 298 43.97 2.42 29.82
C ALA A 298 44.72 1.41 28.89
N VAL A 299 45.17 1.69 27.66
CA VAL A 299 46.41 2.40 27.32
C VAL A 299 46.50 2.56 25.78
N THR A 300 47.09 3.69 25.42
CA THR A 300 47.51 4.31 24.16
C THR A 300 48.26 3.48 23.10
N SER A 301 48.11 3.86 21.82
CA SER A 301 49.20 4.19 20.86
C SER A 301 48.55 4.56 19.50
N ALA A 302 48.60 5.81 19.03
CA ALA A 302 49.71 6.56 18.43
C ALA A 302 50.01 6.18 16.97
N SER A 303 49.72 7.17 16.12
CA SER A 303 50.11 7.42 14.74
C SER A 303 51.50 6.91 14.32
N ASN A 304 51.59 6.39 13.08
CA ASN A 304 52.58 6.81 12.07
C ASN A 304 52.37 6.07 10.75
N ARG A 305 52.07 6.79 9.66
CA ARG A 305 52.77 6.52 8.40
C ARG A 305 52.85 7.75 7.49
N THR A 306 54.10 8.12 7.30
CA THR A 306 54.68 9.11 6.42
C THR A 306 54.50 8.78 4.93
N ARG A 307 54.27 9.84 4.16
CA ARG A 307 54.35 10.00 2.70
C ARG A 307 55.83 10.25 2.28
N PRO A 308 56.31 9.94 1.04
CA PRO A 308 56.45 10.90 -0.10
C PRO A 308 56.22 10.24 -1.48
N ALA A 309 56.06 10.87 -2.65
CA ALA A 309 56.36 12.20 -3.26
C ALA A 309 55.32 12.50 -4.39
N THR A 310 54.86 13.72 -4.73
CA THR A 310 55.46 14.82 -5.54
C THR A 310 55.74 14.40 -7.00
N ALA A 311 55.39 15.07 -8.11
CA ALA A 311 55.21 16.50 -8.50
C ALA A 311 54.28 16.61 -9.75
N THR A 312 53.34 17.56 -9.84
CA THR A 312 53.40 18.91 -10.50
C THR A 312 53.55 18.87 -12.04
N THR A 313 52.59 19.36 -12.84
CA THR A 313 52.67 20.73 -13.41
C THR A 313 51.35 21.26 -14.03
N THR A 314 51.25 22.58 -13.91
CA THR A 314 50.27 23.60 -14.33
C THR A 314 50.22 23.93 -15.83
N THR A 315 49.07 24.43 -16.31
CA THR A 315 48.81 25.71 -17.06
C THR A 315 47.35 25.70 -17.57
N LYS A 316 46.41 26.56 -17.15
CA LYS A 316 46.10 28.00 -17.39
C LYS A 316 45.45 28.38 -18.75
N ASN A 317 44.32 29.10 -18.63
CA ASN A 317 43.62 30.03 -19.55
C ASN A 317 42.71 29.41 -20.65
N GLY A 318 41.52 29.93 -20.99
CA GLY A 318 40.80 31.14 -20.56
C GLY A 318 39.41 31.31 -21.24
N LEU A 319 38.56 32.10 -20.58
CA LEU A 319 37.62 33.14 -21.09
C LEU A 319 36.41 32.84 -22.02
N ASN A 320 35.24 33.29 -21.51
CA ASN A 320 34.11 34.03 -22.14
C ASN A 320 33.24 33.41 -23.27
N ASN A 321 31.91 33.34 -23.07
CA ASN A 321 30.98 34.46 -23.41
C ASN A 321 29.49 34.18 -23.10
N ASN A 322 28.76 35.28 -22.89
CA ASN A 322 27.33 35.43 -22.58
C ASN A 322 26.37 35.30 -23.79
N ASN A 323 25.11 34.91 -23.55
CA ASN A 323 23.84 35.62 -23.89
C ASN A 323 22.62 34.69 -23.62
N LYS A 324 21.62 34.97 -22.76
CA LYS A 324 20.55 36.00 -22.62
C LYS A 324 19.25 35.73 -23.42
N VAL A 325 18.14 35.62 -22.66
CA VAL A 325 16.69 35.86 -22.97
C VAL A 325 16.01 34.85 -23.95
N GLY A 326 14.81 34.29 -23.76
CA GLY A 326 13.69 34.43 -22.82
C GLY A 326 12.37 34.31 -23.61
N ALA A 327 11.40 33.50 -23.18
CA ALA A 327 9.99 33.61 -23.61
C ALA A 327 9.05 32.80 -22.71
N ALA A 328 8.06 33.49 -22.14
CA ALA A 328 6.98 32.95 -21.32
C ALA A 328 5.86 32.32 -22.16
N ARG A 329 5.23 31.25 -21.65
CA ARG A 329 3.89 30.82 -22.10
C ARG A 329 2.99 30.46 -20.89
N LYS A 330 1.72 30.83 -21.04
CA LYS A 330 0.61 30.86 -20.07
C LYS A 330 0.26 29.48 -19.47
N PRO A 331 -0.36 29.43 -18.27
CA PRO A 331 -0.80 28.18 -17.66
C PRO A 331 -2.06 27.63 -18.32
N VAL A 332 -2.08 26.30 -18.46
CA VAL A 332 -3.22 25.49 -18.95
C VAL A 332 -4.10 25.11 -17.76
N ASN A 333 -5.41 25.17 -17.95
CA ASN A 333 -6.46 24.84 -16.98
C ASN A 333 -6.31 23.41 -16.43
N GLU A 334 -6.38 23.28 -15.11
CA GLU A 334 -6.32 22.04 -14.35
C GLU A 334 -7.75 21.48 -14.18
N ALA A 335 -7.97 20.20 -14.54
CA ALA A 335 -9.25 19.52 -14.34
C ALA A 335 -9.36 18.95 -12.91
N PRO A 336 -10.57 18.88 -12.31
CA PRO A 336 -10.74 18.55 -10.90
C PRO A 336 -10.51 17.05 -10.60
N ILE A 337 -9.74 16.78 -9.54
CA ILE A 337 -9.48 15.46 -8.97
C ILE A 337 -10.78 14.89 -8.40
N GLN A 338 -11.23 13.74 -8.92
CA GLN A 338 -12.40 13.03 -8.41
C GLN A 338 -12.00 12.16 -7.21
N LYS A 339 -12.70 12.34 -6.09
CA LYS A 339 -12.49 11.58 -4.85
C LYS A 339 -13.44 10.38 -4.83
N THR A 340 -12.89 9.18 -4.72
CA THR A 340 -13.65 7.93 -4.50
C THR A 340 -13.23 7.32 -3.17
N THR A 341 -14.20 6.97 -2.33
CA THR A 341 -13.97 6.34 -1.01
C THR A 341 -13.88 4.82 -1.16
N VAL A 342 -12.86 4.19 -0.56
CA VAL A 342 -12.59 2.74 -0.58
C VAL A 342 -12.96 2.09 0.75
#